data_AF-X1KXI7-F1
#
_entry.id   AF-X1KXI7-F1
#
_cell.length_a   1.000
_cell.length_b   1.000
_cell.length_c   1.000
_cell.angle_alpha   90.00
_cell.angle_beta   90.00
_cell.angle_gamma   90.00
#
_symmetry.space_group_name_H-M   'P 1'
#
loop_
_entity.id
_entity.type
_entity.pdbx_description
1 polymer ?
#
loop_
_entity_poly.entity_id
_entity_poly.type
_entity_poly.pdbx_seq_one_letter_code
_entity_poly.pdbx_strand_id
1 'polypeptide(L)'
;GFSLMESAQLTAKPHGDYAAIPPNTRVKLNKILFTPSFRIAMISAQSEMIGDLGKLITREKRKIPATKKKGIDGKDYYIPNVKSKKYMKAMARMIAGLAGSLLIQETVMHKLGFKTDKWGLKYVKEIDIEGERKELVVHIANPANVFLRYYHRIKGLLEYDDPDKYLALLNRAKWDFHPLYQLAQELISNRGVDFDPIWHPDDEPWKIWRDIGVYSLKRIVRMLEVVPGMEKEVGK
;
A
#
# COMPACT_ATOMS: atom_id res chain seq x y z
N GLY A 1 24.98 14.60 13.82
CA GLY A 1 24.79 14.16 12.43
C GLY A 1 24.41 12.70 12.41
N PHE A 2 23.74 12.23 11.36
CA PHE A 2 23.43 10.82 11.18
C PHE A 2 24.69 10.03 10.79
N SER A 3 24.78 8.78 11.21
CA SER A 3 25.79 7.85 10.69
C SER A 3 25.53 7.50 9.21
N LEU A 4 26.53 6.95 8.52
CA LEU A 4 26.40 6.45 7.14
C LEU A 4 25.26 5.42 7.01
N MET A 5 25.16 4.50 7.97
CA MET A 5 24.11 3.49 8.00
C MET A 5 22.73 4.09 8.21
N GLU A 6 22.59 5.02 9.16
CA GLU A 6 21.32 5.71 9.42
C GLU A 6 20.88 6.56 8.23
N SER A 7 21.83 7.23 7.55
CA SER A 7 21.54 8.03 6.35
C SER A 7 21.05 7.14 5.21
N ALA A 8 21.72 6.01 4.97
CA ALA A 8 21.29 5.02 3.98
C ALA A 8 19.90 4.46 4.30
N GLN A 9 19.62 4.14 5.56
CA GLN A 9 18.28 3.70 5.98
C GLN A 9 17.22 4.79 5.83
N LEU A 10 17.53 6.04 6.17
CA LEU A 10 16.65 7.19 5.98
C LEU A 10 16.27 7.39 4.51
N THR A 11 17.22 7.22 3.60
CA THR A 11 16.97 7.26 2.16
C THR A 11 16.22 6.03 1.67
N ALA A 12 16.48 4.84 2.22
CA ALA A 12 15.81 3.60 1.81
C ALA A 12 14.33 3.53 2.24
N LYS A 13 13.97 4.11 3.39
CA LYS A 13 12.60 4.13 3.92
C LYS A 13 11.52 4.60 2.92
N PRO A 14 11.65 5.74 2.23
CA PRO A 14 10.66 6.18 1.23
C PRO A 14 10.62 5.29 -0.02
N HIS A 15 11.68 4.52 -0.30
CA HIS A 15 11.70 3.52 -1.38
C HIS A 15 11.17 2.15 -0.95
N GLY A 16 10.73 2.01 0.31
CA GLY A 16 10.24 0.77 0.86
C GLY A 16 11.37 -0.13 1.34
N ASP A 17 11.95 0.18 2.50
CA ASP A 17 12.98 -0.65 3.12
C ASP A 17 12.44 -2.04 3.50
N TYR A 18 12.61 -2.99 2.57
CA TYR A 18 12.18 -4.37 2.72
C TYR A 18 12.85 -5.08 3.89
N ALA A 19 14.05 -4.64 4.31
CA ALA A 19 14.80 -5.25 5.39
C ALA A 19 14.20 -4.94 6.77
N ALA A 20 13.52 -3.79 6.91
CA ALA A 20 12.91 -3.33 8.16
C ALA A 20 11.71 -4.20 8.62
N ILE A 21 11.12 -5.01 7.74
CA ILE A 21 9.94 -5.81 8.09
C ILE A 21 10.37 -7.11 8.79
N PRO A 22 9.82 -7.46 9.96
CA PRO A 22 10.15 -8.73 10.61
C PRO A 22 9.87 -9.95 9.71
N PRO A 23 10.77 -10.95 9.63
CA PRO A 23 10.59 -12.13 8.77
C PRO A 23 9.27 -12.86 8.99
N ASN A 24 8.85 -13.02 10.25
CA ASN A 24 7.58 -13.68 10.60
C ASN A 24 6.36 -12.94 10.05
N THR A 25 6.40 -11.61 10.02
CA THR A 25 5.34 -10.76 9.45
C THR A 25 5.29 -10.90 7.93
N ARG A 26 6.46 -10.97 7.28
CA ARG A 26 6.56 -11.23 5.83
C ARG A 26 5.96 -12.59 5.49
N VAL A 27 6.36 -13.66 6.19
CA VAL A 27 5.86 -15.01 5.92
C VAL A 27 4.34 -15.11 6.10
N LYS A 28 3.78 -14.50 7.16
CA LYS A 28 2.33 -14.52 7.40
C LYS A 28 1.55 -13.71 6.36
N LEU A 29 2.04 -12.53 6.00
CA LEU A 29 1.33 -11.67 5.05
C LEU A 29 1.52 -12.13 3.61
N ASN A 30 2.67 -12.72 3.26
CA ASN A 30 2.89 -13.32 1.93
C ASN A 30 1.94 -14.48 1.65
N LYS A 31 1.42 -15.16 2.68
CA LYS A 31 0.40 -16.20 2.47
C LYS A 31 -0.89 -15.63 1.87
N ILE A 32 -1.23 -14.38 2.18
CA ILE A 32 -2.52 -13.77 1.82
C ILE A 32 -2.36 -12.68 0.75
N LEU A 33 -1.29 -11.90 0.82
CA LEU A 33 -1.00 -10.75 -0.03
C LEU A 33 0.27 -11.00 -0.83
N PHE A 34 0.30 -10.63 -2.12
CA PHE A 34 1.45 -10.88 -2.99
C PHE A 34 2.58 -9.85 -2.80
N THR A 35 2.25 -8.58 -2.59
CA THR A 35 3.22 -7.49 -2.38
C THR A 35 2.99 -6.73 -1.07
N PRO A 36 2.96 -7.41 0.09
CA PRO A 36 2.69 -6.73 1.35
C PRO A 36 3.88 -5.88 1.78
N SER A 37 5.10 -6.21 1.36
CA SER A 37 6.31 -5.58 1.86
C SER A 37 6.40 -4.09 1.57
N PHE A 38 6.12 -3.64 0.35
CA PHE A 38 6.12 -2.21 0.06
C PHE A 38 5.07 -1.45 0.88
N ARG A 39 3.84 -2.00 0.99
CA ARG A 39 2.78 -1.38 1.79
C ARG A 39 3.10 -1.35 3.28
N ILE A 40 3.63 -2.44 3.83
CA ILE A 40 4.05 -2.51 5.22
C ILE A 40 5.21 -1.54 5.46
N ALA A 41 6.22 -1.53 4.59
CA ALA A 41 7.35 -0.61 4.71
C ALA A 41 6.86 0.85 4.67
N MET A 42 5.91 1.18 3.79
CA MET A 42 5.30 2.50 3.73
C MET A 42 4.49 2.84 4.98
N ILE A 43 3.67 1.92 5.50
CA ILE A 43 2.90 2.10 6.74
C ILE A 43 3.85 2.22 7.94
N SER A 44 4.94 1.46 7.97
CA SER A 44 5.97 1.49 9.00
C SER A 44 6.74 2.81 8.96
N ALA A 45 7.22 3.23 7.78
CA ALA A 45 7.88 4.51 7.58
C ALA A 45 6.97 5.68 7.95
N GLN A 46 5.68 5.59 7.62
CA GLN A 46 4.67 6.55 8.06
C GLN A 46 4.55 6.56 9.59
N SER A 47 4.48 5.39 10.23
CA SER A 47 4.41 5.25 11.69
C SER A 47 5.66 5.78 12.40
N GLU A 48 6.84 5.62 11.80
CA GLU A 48 8.11 6.16 12.30
C GLU A 48 8.19 7.68 12.15
N MET A 49 7.90 8.22 10.96
CA MET A 49 7.82 9.68 10.76
C MET A 49 6.81 10.32 11.71
N ILE A 50 5.68 9.64 11.94
CA ILE A 50 4.67 9.99 12.92
C ILE A 50 5.23 9.98 14.35
N GLY A 51 5.98 8.93 14.71
CA GLY A 51 6.62 8.81 16.01
C GLY A 51 7.64 9.91 16.25
N ASP A 52 8.41 10.27 15.21
CA ASP A 52 9.43 11.30 15.26
C ASP A 52 8.84 12.72 15.28
N LEU A 53 7.76 12.97 14.53
CA LEU A 53 6.96 14.20 14.65
C LEU A 53 6.35 14.32 16.06
N GLY A 54 5.84 13.22 16.60
CA GLY A 54 5.36 13.13 17.98
C GLY A 54 6.45 13.52 18.98
N LYS A 55 7.66 12.96 18.85
CA LYS A 55 8.83 13.29 19.68
C LYS A 55 9.28 14.74 19.53
N LEU A 56 9.17 15.34 18.34
CA LEU A 56 9.49 16.75 18.12
C LEU A 56 8.47 17.69 18.79
N ILE A 57 7.18 17.37 18.71
CA ILE A 57 6.10 18.15 19.33
C ILE A 57 6.09 17.95 20.85
N THR A 58 6.43 16.75 21.33
CA THR A 58 6.67 16.48 22.74
C THR A 58 8.16 16.68 23.03
N ARG A 59 8.62 17.93 23.15
CA ARG A 59 10.00 18.29 23.60
C ARG A 59 10.48 17.49 24.83
N GLU A 60 9.58 16.92 25.61
CA GLU A 60 9.88 15.96 26.66
C GLU A 60 10.03 14.53 26.13
N LYS A 61 11.15 13.90 26.48
CA LYS A 61 11.43 12.45 26.50
C LYS A 61 10.43 11.63 27.36
N ARG A 62 9.14 11.99 27.39
CA ARG A 62 8.12 11.25 28.13
C ARG A 62 7.84 9.98 27.37
N LYS A 63 8.59 8.94 27.75
CA LYS A 63 8.39 7.53 27.40
C LYS A 63 6.88 7.28 27.29
N ILE A 64 6.40 7.10 26.06
CA ILE A 64 5.05 6.58 25.85
C ILE A 64 5.00 5.30 26.67
N PRO A 65 4.05 5.14 27.61
CA PRO A 65 4.01 3.97 28.47
C PRO A 65 3.84 2.76 27.56
N ALA A 66 4.92 2.00 27.43
CA ALA A 66 4.99 0.82 26.60
C ALA A 66 5.29 -0.36 27.51
N THR A 67 4.47 -1.39 27.38
CA THR A 67 4.65 -2.63 28.13
C THR A 67 5.75 -3.42 27.44
N LYS A 68 6.76 -3.80 28.22
CA LYS A 68 7.85 -4.64 27.74
C LYS A 68 7.31 -6.06 27.59
N LYS A 69 7.38 -6.63 26.39
CA LYS A 69 6.96 -8.00 26.11
C LYS A 69 8.12 -8.73 25.44
N LYS A 70 8.53 -9.87 25.98
CA LYS A 70 9.53 -10.72 25.32
C LYS A 70 8.89 -11.33 24.07
N GLY A 71 9.54 -11.15 22.93
CA GLY A 71 9.21 -11.84 21.70
C GLY A 71 9.65 -13.31 21.75
N ILE A 72 9.20 -14.07 20.75
CA ILE A 72 9.53 -15.49 20.57
C ILE A 72 11.03 -15.68 20.30
N ASP A 73 11.69 -14.65 19.76
CA ASP A 73 13.12 -14.54 19.52
C ASP A 73 13.93 -14.10 20.76
N GLY A 74 13.29 -13.98 21.93
CA GLY A 74 13.92 -13.56 23.18
C GLY A 74 14.22 -12.06 23.26
N LYS A 75 13.92 -11.28 22.21
CA LYS A 75 14.12 -9.82 22.21
C LYS A 75 13.00 -9.10 22.94
N ASP A 76 13.35 -7.96 23.52
CA ASP A 76 12.39 -7.11 24.21
C ASP A 76 11.68 -6.19 23.23
N TYR A 77 10.36 -6.34 23.11
CA TYR A 77 9.50 -5.46 22.32
C TYR A 77 8.73 -4.52 23.24
N TYR A 78 8.71 -3.24 22.88
CA TYR A 78 7.94 -2.23 23.59
C TYR A 78 6.60 -2.05 22.90
N ILE A 79 5.53 -2.56 23.50
CA ILE A 79 4.17 -2.45 22.95
C ILE A 79 3.50 -1.24 23.60
N PRO A 80 3.18 -0.17 22.85
CA PRO A 80 2.54 1.02 23.42
C PRO A 80 1.17 0.66 24.01
N ASN A 81 0.88 1.18 25.21
CA ASN A 81 -0.43 1.03 25.83
C ASN A 81 -1.43 1.96 25.14
N VAL A 82 -2.21 1.40 24.22
CA VAL A 82 -3.20 2.09 23.39
C VAL A 82 -4.27 2.81 24.22
N LYS A 83 -4.57 2.31 25.42
CA LYS A 83 -5.55 2.91 26.34
C LYS A 83 -4.98 4.04 27.20
N SER A 84 -3.67 4.29 27.15
CA SER A 84 -3.06 5.32 27.98
C SER A 84 -3.41 6.73 27.46
N LYS A 85 -3.84 7.64 28.36
CA LYS A 85 -4.10 9.04 28.01
C LYS A 85 -2.89 9.71 27.34
N LYS A 86 -1.67 9.30 27.71
CA LYS A 86 -0.40 9.79 27.10
C LYS A 86 -0.27 9.34 25.64
N TYR A 87 -0.55 8.08 25.34
CA TYR A 87 -0.58 7.56 23.96
C TYR A 87 -1.65 8.28 23.13
N MET A 88 -2.87 8.41 23.65
CA MET A 88 -3.96 9.12 22.97
C MET A 88 -3.60 10.58 22.68
N LYS A 89 -2.96 11.28 23.63
CA LYS A 89 -2.49 12.66 23.43
C LYS A 89 -1.37 12.76 22.38
N ALA A 90 -0.45 11.79 22.34
CA ALA A 90 0.59 11.72 21.31
C ALA A 90 -0.04 11.46 19.94
N MET A 91 -0.99 10.53 19.85
CA MET A 91 -1.71 10.21 18.62
C MET A 91 -2.55 11.39 18.11
N ALA A 92 -3.25 12.10 18.99
CA ALA A 92 -3.99 13.31 18.64
C ALA A 92 -3.08 14.41 18.08
N ARG A 93 -1.91 14.65 18.71
CA ARG A 93 -0.90 15.59 18.20
C ARG A 93 -0.34 15.16 16.84
N MET A 94 -0.16 13.87 16.64
CA MET A 94 0.24 13.27 15.37
C MET A 94 -0.81 13.54 14.28
N ILE A 95 -2.09 13.28 14.56
CA ILE A 95 -3.19 13.52 13.60
C ILE A 95 -3.26 15.01 13.26
N ALA A 96 -3.13 15.88 14.28
CA ALA A 96 -3.09 17.32 14.08
C ALA A 96 -1.87 17.76 13.25
N GLY A 97 -0.69 17.17 13.46
CA GLY A 97 0.51 17.46 12.68
C GLY A 97 0.39 17.03 11.22
N LEU A 98 -0.18 15.84 10.97
CA LEU A 98 -0.48 15.37 9.61
C LEU A 98 -1.47 16.29 8.91
N ALA A 99 -2.58 16.62 9.57
CA ALA A 99 -3.56 17.56 9.04
C ALA A 99 -2.93 18.94 8.75
N GLY A 100 -2.11 19.45 9.67
CA GLY A 100 -1.38 20.70 9.49
C GLY A 100 -0.43 20.67 8.29
N SER A 101 0.30 19.57 8.10
CA SER A 101 1.21 19.42 6.94
C SER A 101 0.46 19.44 5.60
N LEU A 102 -0.73 18.83 5.56
CA LEU A 102 -1.60 18.84 4.38
C LEU A 102 -2.16 20.24 4.11
N LEU A 103 -2.55 20.97 5.16
CA LEU A 103 -3.01 22.36 5.02
C LEU A 103 -1.91 23.30 4.53
N ILE A 104 -0.68 23.13 5.02
CA ILE A 104 0.48 23.89 4.54
C ILE A 104 0.72 23.58 3.07
N GLN A 105 0.73 22.30 2.69
CA GLN A 105 0.88 21.87 1.31
C GLN A 105 -0.20 22.50 0.41
N GLU A 106 -1.47 22.40 0.81
CA GLU A 106 -2.62 22.98 0.10
C GLU A 106 -2.41 24.49 -0.11
N THR A 107 -2.06 25.21 0.96
CA THR A 107 -1.82 26.67 0.91
C THR A 107 -0.68 27.03 -0.03
N VAL A 108 0.42 26.27 -0.01
CA VAL A 108 1.56 26.49 -0.90
C VAL A 108 1.16 26.25 -2.36
N MET A 109 0.43 25.17 -2.65
CA MET A 109 0.00 24.85 -4.01
C MET A 109 -0.96 25.90 -4.58
N HIS A 110 -1.93 26.36 -3.79
CA HIS A 110 -2.84 27.46 -4.20
C HIS A 110 -2.07 28.76 -4.43
N LYS A 111 -1.09 29.10 -3.57
CA LYS A 111 -0.23 30.29 -3.78
C LYS A 111 0.61 30.20 -5.05
N LEU A 112 1.00 28.99 -5.48
CA LEU A 112 1.68 28.75 -6.75
C LEU A 112 0.73 28.79 -7.96
N GLY A 113 -0.57 29.01 -7.73
CA GLY A 113 -1.60 29.13 -8.76
C GLY A 113 -2.14 27.78 -9.24
N PHE A 114 -1.96 26.70 -8.48
CA PHE A 114 -2.61 25.44 -8.78
C PHE A 114 -4.03 25.40 -8.20
N LYS A 115 -4.96 24.80 -8.95
CA LYS A 115 -6.29 24.41 -8.50
C LYS A 115 -6.24 22.99 -7.94
N THR A 116 -7.03 22.72 -6.90
CA THR A 116 -7.10 21.39 -6.29
C THR A 116 -8.12 20.52 -7.01
N ASP A 117 -7.65 19.42 -7.59
CA ASP A 117 -8.52 18.39 -8.19
C ASP A 117 -8.87 17.33 -7.13
N LYS A 118 -7.85 16.80 -6.44
CA LYS A 118 -8.04 15.90 -5.29
C LYS A 118 -7.30 16.44 -4.09
N TRP A 119 -8.06 16.80 -3.05
CA TRP A 119 -7.53 17.39 -1.83
C TRP A 119 -6.33 16.61 -1.27
N GLY A 120 -5.23 17.33 -1.03
CA GLY A 120 -3.98 16.77 -0.51
C GLY A 120 -3.20 15.86 -1.45
N LEU A 121 -3.62 15.66 -2.70
CA LEU A 121 -3.06 14.64 -3.60
C LEU A 121 -2.76 15.16 -5.02
N LYS A 122 -3.74 15.75 -5.71
CA LYS A 122 -3.64 16.13 -7.12
C LYS A 122 -4.02 17.58 -7.31
N TYR A 123 -3.12 18.32 -7.96
CA TYR A 123 -3.23 19.75 -8.23
C TYR A 123 -3.02 19.98 -9.72
N VAL A 124 -3.79 20.90 -10.30
CA VAL A 124 -3.80 21.18 -11.74
C VAL A 124 -3.62 22.67 -11.96
N LYS A 125 -2.75 23.06 -12.88
CA LYS A 125 -2.56 24.44 -13.31
C LYS A 125 -2.54 24.50 -14.81
N GLU A 126 -3.38 25.33 -15.39
CA GLU A 126 -3.35 25.63 -16.82
C GLU A 126 -2.13 26.51 -17.10
N ILE A 127 -1.32 26.11 -18.07
CA ILE A 127 -0.16 26.84 -18.57
C ILE A 127 -0.28 26.98 -20.08
N ASP A 128 0.05 28.15 -20.59
CA ASP A 128 0.13 28.39 -22.03
C ASP A 128 1.58 28.16 -22.46
N ILE A 129 1.80 27.13 -23.28
CA ILE A 129 3.09 26.85 -23.89
C ILE A 129 2.88 26.92 -25.40
N GLU A 130 3.53 27.90 -26.03
CA GLU A 130 3.55 28.04 -27.50
C GLU A 130 2.15 28.27 -28.13
N GLY A 131 1.22 28.88 -27.39
CA GLY A 131 -0.13 29.18 -27.86
C GLY A 131 -1.12 28.02 -27.68
N GLU A 132 -0.68 26.89 -27.12
CA GLU A 132 -1.55 25.79 -26.71
C GLU A 132 -1.75 25.81 -25.19
N ARG A 133 -3.03 25.82 -24.77
CA ARG A 133 -3.40 25.63 -23.36
C ARG A 133 -3.13 24.18 -22.97
N LYS A 134 -2.13 23.98 -22.11
CA LYS A 134 -1.75 22.67 -21.56
C LYS A 134 -2.02 22.64 -20.06
N GLU A 135 -2.41 21.48 -19.56
CA GLU A 135 -2.63 21.28 -18.13
C GLU A 135 -1.38 20.69 -17.46
N LEU A 136 -0.79 21.45 -16.54
CA LEU A 136 0.24 20.94 -15.65
C LEU A 136 -0.43 20.23 -14.46
N VAL A 137 -0.30 18.91 -14.43
CA VAL A 137 -0.82 18.07 -13.35
C VAL A 137 0.32 17.69 -12.41
N VAL A 138 0.23 18.11 -11.15
CA VAL A 138 1.17 17.74 -10.09
C VAL A 138 0.50 16.76 -9.13
N HIS A 139 1.06 15.56 -9.05
CA HIS A 139 0.62 14.52 -8.12
C HIS A 139 1.65 14.33 -7.01
N ILE A 140 1.36 14.83 -5.82
CA ILE A 140 2.27 14.75 -4.68
C ILE A 140 1.92 13.50 -3.89
N ALA A 141 2.78 12.50 -3.90
CA ALA A 141 2.59 11.25 -3.14
C ALA A 141 3.47 11.28 -1.88
N ASN A 142 3.01 11.90 -0.80
CA ASN A 142 3.77 11.99 0.44
C ASN A 142 3.26 10.98 1.50
N PRO A 143 4.07 10.65 2.51
CA PRO A 143 3.62 9.80 3.62
C PRO A 143 2.41 10.36 4.36
N ALA A 144 2.24 11.69 4.41
CA ALA A 144 1.10 12.32 5.09
C ALA A 144 -0.24 12.04 4.41
N ASN A 145 -0.27 11.87 3.08
CA ASN A 145 -1.49 11.65 2.30
C ASN A 145 -1.74 10.18 1.95
N VAL A 146 -1.00 9.22 2.51
CA VAL A 146 -1.24 7.78 2.30
C VAL A 146 -2.70 7.43 2.59
N PHE A 147 -3.24 7.88 3.72
CA PHE A 147 -4.65 7.65 4.07
C PHE A 147 -5.60 8.30 3.06
N LEU A 148 -5.29 9.52 2.59
CA LEU A 148 -6.08 10.19 1.55
C LEU A 148 -6.05 9.46 0.22
N ARG A 149 -4.91 8.84 -0.16
CA ARG A 149 -4.83 8.01 -1.37
C ARG A 149 -5.76 6.81 -1.29
N TYR A 150 -5.78 6.12 -0.15
CA TYR A 150 -6.71 5.02 0.07
C TYR A 150 -8.16 5.50 0.12
N TYR A 151 -8.42 6.62 0.81
CA TYR A 151 -9.73 7.23 0.85
C TYR A 151 -10.24 7.61 -0.54
N HIS A 152 -9.48 8.36 -1.34
CA HIS A 152 -9.84 8.75 -2.71
C HIS A 152 -9.98 7.54 -3.63
N ARG A 153 -9.21 6.47 -3.40
CA ARG A 153 -9.37 5.19 -4.12
C ARG A 153 -10.71 4.55 -3.79
N ILE A 154 -11.11 4.50 -2.52
CA ILE A 154 -12.38 3.90 -2.09
C ILE A 154 -13.56 4.80 -2.49
N LYS A 155 -13.46 6.11 -2.26
CA LYS A 155 -14.47 7.10 -2.61
C LYS A 155 -14.77 7.07 -4.11
N GLY A 156 -13.74 7.04 -4.96
CA GLY A 156 -13.93 6.89 -6.40
C GLY A 156 -14.72 5.63 -6.75
N LEU A 157 -14.48 4.50 -6.07
CA LEU A 157 -15.23 3.25 -6.29
C LEU A 157 -16.71 3.35 -5.85
N LEU A 158 -17.00 4.13 -4.82
CA LEU A 158 -18.36 4.33 -4.33
C LEU A 158 -19.17 5.29 -5.21
N GLU A 159 -18.49 6.24 -5.85
CA GLU A 159 -19.08 7.25 -6.74
C GLU A 159 -19.37 6.74 -8.15
N TYR A 160 -18.68 5.67 -8.62
CA TYR A 160 -19.09 5.00 -9.86
C TYR A 160 -20.42 4.26 -9.64
N ASP A 161 -21.36 4.47 -10.57
CA ASP A 161 -22.70 3.89 -10.55
C ASP A 161 -22.69 2.42 -11.05
N ASP A 162 -21.67 1.66 -10.66
CA ASP A 162 -21.58 0.24 -10.98
C ASP A 162 -22.56 -0.55 -10.10
N PRO A 163 -23.39 -1.44 -10.67
CA PRO A 163 -24.34 -2.25 -9.91
C PRO A 163 -23.64 -3.18 -8.91
N ASP A 164 -22.38 -3.54 -9.16
CA ASP A 164 -21.59 -4.48 -8.33
C ASP A 164 -20.35 -3.83 -7.69
N LYS A 165 -20.55 -2.77 -6.90
CA LYS A 165 -19.46 -2.02 -6.20
C LYS A 165 -18.52 -2.94 -5.40
N TYR A 166 -19.06 -3.99 -4.79
CA TYR A 166 -18.27 -5.00 -4.06
C TYR A 166 -17.37 -5.82 -4.98
N LEU A 167 -17.87 -6.21 -6.16
CA LEU A 167 -17.10 -6.97 -7.13
C LEU A 167 -16.00 -6.09 -7.74
N ALA A 168 -16.28 -4.80 -7.98
CA ALA A 168 -15.28 -3.83 -8.42
C ALA A 168 -14.16 -3.63 -7.37
N LEU A 169 -14.51 -3.55 -6.08
CA LEU A 169 -13.54 -3.50 -4.99
C LEU A 169 -12.67 -4.77 -4.95
N LEU A 170 -13.29 -5.95 -5.04
CA LEU A 170 -12.59 -7.24 -5.05
C LEU A 170 -11.70 -7.39 -6.28
N ASN A 171 -12.17 -6.99 -7.47
CA ASN A 171 -11.41 -7.01 -8.72
C ASN A 171 -10.19 -6.06 -8.67
N ARG A 172 -10.25 -4.99 -7.88
CA ARG A 172 -9.11 -4.08 -7.70
C ARG A 172 -8.16 -4.57 -6.61
N ALA A 173 -8.70 -5.17 -5.56
CA ALA A 173 -7.94 -5.81 -4.48
C ALA A 173 -7.30 -7.13 -4.90
N LYS A 174 -7.79 -7.79 -5.97
CA LYS A 174 -7.25 -9.07 -6.45
C LYS A 174 -5.75 -9.01 -6.67
N TRP A 175 -5.27 -7.93 -7.27
CA TRP A 175 -3.86 -7.68 -7.53
C TRP A 175 -3.00 -7.55 -6.27
N ASP A 176 -3.62 -7.30 -5.13
CA ASP A 176 -2.94 -7.26 -3.83
C ASP A 176 -2.88 -8.63 -3.16
N PHE A 177 -3.78 -9.56 -3.49
CA PHE A 177 -3.82 -10.91 -2.93
C PHE A 177 -2.77 -11.82 -3.55
N HIS A 178 -2.42 -12.88 -2.83
CA HIS A 178 -1.52 -13.93 -3.33
C HIS A 178 -2.03 -14.47 -4.68
N PRO A 179 -1.16 -14.80 -5.65
CA PRO A 179 -1.55 -15.23 -6.99
C PRO A 179 -2.50 -16.43 -7.02
N LEU A 180 -2.44 -17.30 -6.01
CA LEU A 180 -3.40 -18.41 -5.85
C LEU A 180 -4.83 -17.92 -5.57
N TYR A 181 -5.00 -16.87 -4.76
CA TYR A 181 -6.31 -16.25 -4.54
C TYR A 181 -6.78 -15.48 -5.78
N GLN A 182 -5.85 -14.87 -6.53
CA GLN A 182 -6.17 -14.28 -7.83
C GLN A 182 -6.72 -15.33 -8.79
N LEU A 183 -6.02 -16.46 -8.93
CA LEU A 183 -6.48 -17.57 -9.77
C LEU A 183 -7.85 -18.09 -9.32
N ALA A 184 -8.04 -18.32 -8.02
CA ALA A 184 -9.35 -18.76 -7.50
C ALA A 184 -10.47 -17.78 -7.84
N GLN A 185 -10.20 -16.47 -7.72
CA GLN A 185 -11.18 -15.44 -8.04
C GLN A 185 -11.43 -15.31 -9.56
N GLU A 186 -10.40 -15.45 -10.40
CA GLU A 186 -10.51 -15.53 -11.86
C GLU A 186 -11.37 -16.71 -12.29
N LEU A 187 -11.19 -17.89 -11.68
CA LEU A 187 -12.00 -19.08 -11.94
C LEU A 187 -13.46 -18.92 -11.49
N ILE A 188 -13.71 -18.40 -10.28
CA ILE A 188 -15.07 -18.17 -9.76
C ILE A 188 -15.81 -17.13 -10.59
N SER A 189 -15.12 -16.07 -11.02
CA SER A 189 -15.72 -15.01 -11.84
C SER A 189 -15.76 -15.33 -13.33
N ASN A 190 -15.20 -16.49 -13.75
CA ASN A 190 -15.01 -16.88 -15.14
C ASN A 190 -14.45 -15.73 -16.00
N ARG A 191 -13.40 -15.07 -15.51
CA ARG A 191 -12.74 -13.95 -16.20
C ARG A 191 -11.24 -14.09 -16.11
N GLY A 192 -10.61 -14.22 -17.28
CA GLY A 192 -9.16 -14.25 -17.42
C GLY A 192 -8.51 -12.88 -17.18
N VAL A 193 -7.17 -12.85 -17.31
CA VAL A 193 -6.37 -11.61 -17.18
C VAL A 193 -6.79 -10.56 -18.21
N ASP A 194 -7.15 -11.01 -19.41
CA ASP A 194 -7.53 -10.17 -20.54
C ASP A 194 -9.03 -9.81 -20.55
N PHE A 195 -9.75 -10.11 -19.45
CA PHE A 195 -11.20 -9.96 -19.28
C PHE A 195 -12.07 -10.90 -20.13
N ASP A 196 -11.48 -11.71 -20.99
CA ASP A 196 -12.17 -12.78 -21.71
C ASP A 196 -12.60 -13.93 -20.76
N PRO A 197 -13.72 -14.62 -21.06
CA PRO A 197 -14.13 -15.78 -20.30
C PRO A 197 -13.11 -16.92 -20.41
N ILE A 198 -12.89 -17.65 -19.31
CA ILE A 198 -11.96 -18.78 -19.26
C ILE A 198 -12.59 -20.01 -19.92
N TRP A 199 -13.91 -20.15 -19.78
CA TRP A 199 -14.73 -21.21 -20.36
C TRP A 199 -16.11 -20.65 -20.75
N HIS A 200 -16.81 -21.28 -21.68
CA HIS A 200 -18.19 -20.92 -21.99
C HIS A 200 -19.17 -21.87 -21.26
N PRO A 201 -20.28 -21.36 -20.67
CA PRO A 201 -21.25 -22.20 -19.98
C PRO A 201 -21.95 -23.23 -20.86
N ASP A 202 -22.00 -22.95 -22.16
CA ASP A 202 -22.66 -23.80 -23.15
C ASP A 202 -21.74 -24.91 -23.68
N ASP A 203 -20.47 -24.95 -23.25
CA ASP A 203 -19.53 -26.00 -23.64
C ASP A 203 -19.81 -27.33 -22.93
N GLU A 204 -19.36 -28.43 -23.55
CA GLU A 204 -19.39 -29.75 -22.91
C GLU A 204 -18.61 -29.74 -21.59
N PRO A 205 -19.09 -30.42 -20.53
CA PRO A 205 -18.44 -30.40 -19.20
C PRO A 205 -16.95 -30.73 -19.24
N TRP A 206 -16.54 -31.67 -20.09
CA TRP A 206 -15.13 -32.02 -20.26
C TRP A 206 -14.27 -30.87 -20.79
N LYS A 207 -14.79 -30.08 -21.76
CA LYS A 207 -14.08 -28.93 -22.32
C LYS A 207 -13.90 -27.84 -21.26
N ILE A 208 -14.93 -27.58 -20.47
CA ILE A 208 -14.87 -26.64 -19.33
C ILE A 208 -13.74 -27.03 -18.35
N TRP A 209 -13.69 -28.30 -17.94
CA TRP A 209 -12.63 -28.79 -17.06
C TRP A 209 -11.23 -28.67 -17.67
N ARG A 210 -11.09 -28.99 -18.95
CA ARG A 210 -9.83 -28.87 -19.68
C ARG A 210 -9.37 -27.42 -19.72
N ASP A 211 -10.25 -26.48 -20.04
CA ASP A 211 -9.90 -25.08 -20.23
C ASP A 211 -9.57 -24.41 -18.89
N ILE A 212 -10.32 -24.73 -17.81
CA ILE A 212 -9.95 -24.38 -16.43
C ILE A 212 -8.57 -24.92 -16.07
N GLY A 213 -8.29 -26.18 -16.39
CA GLY A 213 -7.03 -26.85 -16.10
C GLY A 213 -5.85 -26.22 -16.83
N VAL A 214 -5.98 -26.00 -18.14
CA VAL A 214 -4.96 -25.36 -18.98
C VAL A 214 -4.70 -23.93 -18.52
N TYR A 215 -5.74 -23.16 -18.24
CA TYR A 215 -5.60 -21.79 -17.74
C TYR A 215 -4.87 -21.76 -16.39
N SER A 216 -5.31 -22.59 -15.44
CA SER A 216 -4.70 -22.70 -14.11
C SER A 216 -3.23 -23.09 -14.19
N LEU A 217 -2.89 -24.07 -15.03
CA LEU A 217 -1.51 -24.53 -15.22
C LEU A 217 -0.65 -23.41 -15.82
N LYS A 218 -1.10 -22.75 -16.89
CA LYS A 218 -0.40 -21.60 -17.49
C LYS A 218 -0.17 -20.48 -16.47
N ARG A 219 -1.18 -20.20 -15.63
CA ARG A 219 -1.07 -19.18 -14.59
C ARG A 219 -0.01 -19.57 -13.55
N ILE A 220 -0.04 -20.81 -13.07
CA ILE A 220 0.92 -21.31 -12.07
C ILE A 220 2.34 -21.36 -12.66
N VAL A 221 2.52 -21.84 -13.88
CA VAL A 221 3.83 -21.85 -14.56
C VAL A 221 4.37 -20.44 -14.69
N ARG A 222 3.56 -19.47 -15.15
CA ARG A 222 3.96 -18.06 -15.23
C ARG A 222 4.31 -17.47 -13.86
N MET A 223 3.64 -17.89 -12.78
CA MET A 223 4.05 -17.49 -11.42
C MET A 223 5.43 -18.05 -11.06
N LEU A 224 5.71 -19.30 -11.42
CA LEU A 224 6.98 -19.97 -11.14
C LEU A 224 8.14 -19.38 -11.97
N GLU A 225 7.90 -19.04 -13.23
CA GLU A 225 8.87 -18.38 -14.11
C GLU A 225 9.26 -16.97 -13.63
N VAL A 226 8.34 -16.26 -12.95
CA VAL A 226 8.58 -14.91 -12.43
C VAL A 226 9.34 -14.92 -11.09
N VAL A 227 9.52 -16.08 -10.43
CA VAL A 227 10.31 -16.22 -9.19
C VAL A 227 11.76 -16.57 -9.54
N PRO A 228 12.71 -15.61 -9.53
CA PRO A 228 14.10 -15.90 -9.81
C PRO A 228 14.67 -16.64 -8.59
N GLY A 229 14.97 -17.94 -8.74
CA GLY A 229 15.64 -18.71 -7.68
C GLY A 229 15.25 -20.18 -7.57
N MET A 230 14.16 -20.63 -8.19
CA MET A 230 13.77 -22.06 -8.13
C MET A 230 14.52 -22.97 -9.11
N GLU A 231 15.36 -22.43 -10.00
CA GLU A 231 16.25 -23.24 -10.84
C GLU A 231 17.42 -23.87 -10.06
N LYS A 232 17.77 -23.34 -8.87
CA LYS A 232 18.93 -23.83 -8.11
C LYS A 232 18.64 -25.00 -7.16
N GLU A 233 17.39 -25.35 -6.90
CA GLU A 233 17.05 -26.44 -5.96
C GLU A 233 16.49 -27.71 -6.62
N VAL A 234 16.12 -27.67 -7.91
CA VAL A 234 15.65 -28.86 -8.64
C VAL A 234 16.78 -29.56 -9.41
N GLY A 235 17.98 -28.97 -9.40
CA GLY A 235 19.20 -29.55 -9.96
C GLY A 235 20.21 -29.95 -8.90
N LYS A 236 19.84 -30.86 -7.99
CA LYS A 236 20.76 -31.71 -7.20
C LYS A 236 20.12 -33.06 -6.94
#